data_AF-A0A812RRQ8-F1
#
_entry.id   AF-A0A812RRQ8-F1
#
_cell.length_a   1.000
_cell.length_b   1.000
_cell.length_c   1.000
_cell.angle_alpha   90.00
_cell.angle_beta   90.00
_cell.angle_gamma   90.00
#
_symmetry.space_group_name_H-M   'P 1'
#
loop_
_entity.id
_entity.type
_entity.pdbx_description
1 polymer ?
#
loop_
_entity_poly.entity_id
_entity_poly.type
_entity_poly.pdbx_seq_one_letter_code
_entity_poly.pdbx_strand_id
1 'polypeptide(L)'
;VGTFAGNAMFLIGVFLFRRYFMTRNWRMTFVWTAMILALNNCFQLMVIYNAWGIGQDGWFYAFGSNILMVIQGIAQVLSSLAVVEISPAGYEASVYEFLTSIHNAGIT
;
A
#
# COMPACT_ATOMS: atom_id res chain seq x y z
N VAL A 1 -13.60 -12.15 10.23
CA VAL A 1 -12.87 -11.21 11.15
C VAL A 1 -11.66 -10.59 10.46
N GLY A 2 -10.77 -11.37 9.84
CA GLY A 2 -9.58 -10.84 9.13
C GLY A 2 -9.88 -9.78 8.05
N THR A 3 -10.89 -9.99 7.21
CA THR A 3 -11.26 -9.04 6.14
C THR A 3 -11.76 -7.70 6.67
N PHE A 4 -12.50 -7.70 7.77
CA PHE A 4 -12.98 -6.47 8.42
C PHE A 4 -11.82 -5.68 9.03
N ALA A 5 -10.89 -6.38 9.70
CA ALA A 5 -9.68 -5.77 10.24
C ALA A 5 -8.78 -5.18 9.13
N GLY A 6 -8.62 -5.90 8.01
CA GLY A 6 -7.88 -5.41 6.84
C GLY A 6 -8.50 -4.15 6.24
N ASN A 7 -9.82 -4.12 6.06
CA ASN A 7 -10.52 -2.93 5.55
C ASN A 7 -10.43 -1.74 6.52
N ALA A 8 -10.49 -1.99 7.83
CA ALA A 8 -10.29 -0.94 8.83
C ALA A 8 -8.86 -0.38 8.77
N MET A 9 -7.85 -1.25 8.63
CA MET A 9 -6.45 -0.85 8.46
C MET A 9 -6.22 -0.06 7.17
N PHE A 10 -6.87 -0.45 6.07
CA PHE A 10 -6.86 0.31 4.82
C PHE A 10 -7.42 1.73 5.03
N LEU A 11 -8.56 1.84 5.72
CA LEU A 11 -9.21 3.12 6.01
C LEU A 11 -8.33 4.01 6.91
N ILE A 12 -7.64 3.40 7.88
CA ILE A 12 -6.62 4.07 8.70
C ILE A 12 -5.47 4.58 7.83
N GLY A 13 -4.98 3.79 6.87
CA GLY A 13 -3.94 4.20 5.93
C GLY A 13 -4.33 5.43 5.12
N VAL A 14 -5.55 5.44 4.57
CA VAL A 14 -6.10 6.59 3.84
C VAL A 14 -6.24 7.82 4.74
N PHE A 15 -6.71 7.65 5.98
CA PHE A 15 -6.82 8.74 6.95
C PHE A 15 -5.45 9.34 7.30
N LEU A 16 -4.45 8.49 7.52
CA LEU A 16 -3.09 8.89 7.86
C LEU A 16 -2.42 9.62 6.68
N PHE A 17 -2.68 9.17 5.46
CA PHE A 17 -2.28 9.87 4.24
C PHE A 17 -2.84 11.29 4.19
N ARG A 18 -4.17 11.43 4.36
CA ARG A 18 -4.84 12.72 4.34
C ARG A 18 -4.31 13.68 5.42
N ARG A 19 -4.00 13.17 6.62
CA ARG A 19 -3.59 14.01 7.75
C ARG A 19 -2.14 14.49 7.65
N TYR A 20 -1.22 13.65 7.19
CA TYR A 20 0.22 13.89 7.31
C TYR A 20 0.98 13.99 5.98
N PHE A 21 0.52 13.29 4.95
CA PHE A 21 1.28 13.14 3.70
C PHE A 21 0.84 14.10 2.59
N MET A 22 -0.30 14.77 2.73
CA MET A 22 -0.82 15.71 1.73
C MET A 22 0.05 16.96 1.55
N THR A 23 0.78 17.39 2.58
CA THR A 23 1.65 18.60 2.52
C THR A 23 3.11 18.27 2.24
N ARG A 24 3.45 17.00 1.97
CA ARG A 24 4.82 16.53 1.76
C ARG A 24 5.04 16.18 0.29
N ASN A 25 6.30 16.25 -0.16
CA ASN A 25 6.66 15.84 -1.52
C ASN A 25 6.23 14.38 -1.79
N TRP A 26 5.33 14.19 -2.75
CA TRP A 26 4.78 12.88 -3.11
C TRP A 26 5.87 11.87 -3.51
N ARG A 27 6.96 12.33 -4.15
CA ARG A 27 8.11 11.50 -4.54
C ARG A 27 8.78 10.83 -3.35
N MET A 28 8.95 11.57 -2.25
CA MET A 28 9.55 11.02 -1.04
C MET A 28 8.60 10.03 -0.37
N THR A 29 7.30 10.37 -0.30
CA THR A 29 6.27 9.47 0.23
C THR A 29 6.24 8.15 -0.53
N PHE A 30 6.38 8.19 -1.86
CA PHE A 30 6.44 6.98 -2.70
C PHE A 30 7.62 6.08 -2.32
N VAL A 31 8.82 6.65 -2.20
CA VAL A 31 10.03 5.89 -1.81
C VAL A 31 9.86 5.27 -0.43
N TRP A 32 9.34 6.01 0.55
CA TRP A 32 9.08 5.47 1.89
C TRP A 32 8.07 4.33 1.88
N THR A 33 6.98 4.45 1.13
CA THR A 33 5.99 3.37 1.01
C THR A 33 6.57 2.13 0.34
N ALA A 34 7.42 2.29 -0.69
CA ALA A 34 8.10 1.18 -1.35
C ALA A 34 9.11 0.49 -0.43
N MET A 35 9.85 1.25 0.38
CA MET A 35 10.80 0.70 1.36
C MET A 35 10.10 -0.12 2.44
N ILE A 36 8.98 0.36 2.97
CA ILE A 36 8.20 -0.37 3.98
C ILE A 36 7.58 -1.64 3.36
N LEU A 37 7.10 -1.57 2.11
CA LEU A 37 6.60 -2.74 1.39
C LEU A 37 7.69 -3.79 1.21
N ALA A 38 8.89 -3.40 0.79
CA ALA A 38 10.03 -4.31 0.66
C ALA A 38 10.39 -4.96 2.01
N LEU A 39 10.40 -4.19 3.10
CA LEU A 39 10.63 -4.70 4.45
C LEU A 39 9.57 -5.74 4.84
N ASN A 40 8.29 -5.50 4.54
CA ASN A 40 7.22 -6.45 4.82
C ASN A 40 7.40 -7.77 4.04
N ASN A 41 7.84 -7.71 2.78
CA ASN A 41 8.17 -8.91 2.01
C ASN A 41 9.31 -9.71 2.66
N CYS A 42 10.33 -9.04 3.21
CA CYS A 42 11.38 -9.70 4.00
C CYS A 42 10.80 -10.38 5.25
N PHE A 43 9.83 -9.76 5.93
CA PHE A 43 9.13 -10.38 7.07
C PHE A 43 8.31 -11.60 6.65
N GLN A 44 7.63 -11.58 5.50
CA GLN A 44 6.92 -12.76 4.98
C GLN A 44 7.86 -13.93 4.69
N LEU A 45 9.08 -13.66 4.19
CA LEU A 45 10.07 -14.72 4.01
C LEU A 45 10.45 -15.37 5.35
N MET A 46 10.61 -14.58 6.42
CA MET A 46 10.89 -15.12 7.76
C MET A 46 9.75 -15.98 8.32
N VAL A 47 8.49 -15.64 8.01
CA VAL A 47 7.30 -16.45 8.34
C VAL A 47 7.39 -17.84 7.69
N ILE A 48 7.75 -17.89 6.40
CA ILE A 48 7.82 -19.13 5.62
C ILE A 48 8.90 -20.07 6.15
N TYR A 49 10.09 -19.55 6.45
CA TYR A 49 11.21 -20.35 6.98
C TYR A 49 11.11 -20.65 8.47
N ASN A 50 10.01 -20.25 9.13
CA ASN A 50 9.77 -20.40 10.57
C ASN A 50 10.99 -19.97 11.41
N ALA A 51 11.56 -18.81 11.08
CA ALA A 51 12.69 -18.27 11.81
C ALA A 51 12.29 -18.09 13.30
N TRP A 52 13.09 -18.65 14.21
CA TRP A 52 12.88 -18.61 15.67
C TRP A 52 11.61 -19.25 16.23
N GLY A 53 10.85 -20.05 15.46
CA GLY A 53 9.70 -20.79 15.98
C GLY A 53 8.45 -19.94 16.28
N ILE A 54 8.51 -18.62 16.00
CA ILE A 54 7.40 -17.66 16.17
C ILE A 54 6.76 -17.32 14.79
N GLY A 55 7.38 -17.74 13.68
CA GLY A 55 6.94 -17.38 12.34
C GLY A 55 5.55 -17.89 11.98
N GLN A 56 5.15 -19.04 12.52
CA GLN A 56 3.83 -19.65 12.28
C GLN A 56 2.77 -19.28 13.32
N ASP A 57 3.13 -18.42 14.27
CA ASP A 57 2.21 -18.02 15.32
C ASP A 57 1.09 -17.15 14.73
N GLY A 58 -0.16 -17.47 15.02
CA GLY A 58 -1.32 -16.93 14.29
C GLY A 58 -1.44 -15.40 14.35
N TRP A 59 -0.95 -14.79 15.44
CA TRP A 59 -0.90 -13.34 15.62
C TRP A 59 0.17 -12.67 14.74
N PHE A 60 1.33 -13.31 14.55
CA PHE A 60 2.43 -12.80 13.74
C PHE A 60 2.09 -12.84 12.25
N TYR A 61 1.46 -13.95 11.82
CA TYR A 61 0.90 -14.07 10.46
C TYR A 61 -0.20 -13.04 10.18
N ALA A 62 -1.11 -12.83 11.13
CA ALA A 62 -2.15 -11.81 11.01
C ALA A 62 -1.56 -10.40 10.97
N PHE A 63 -0.55 -10.09 11.78
CA PHE A 63 0.08 -8.77 11.77
C PHE A 63 0.76 -8.46 10.41
N GLY A 64 1.51 -9.42 9.87
CA GLY A 64 2.20 -9.26 8.59
C GLY A 64 1.26 -8.98 7.41
N SER A 65 0.11 -9.66 7.37
CA SER A 65 -0.90 -9.51 6.30
C SER A 65 -1.74 -8.23 6.42
N ASN A 66 -2.08 -7.81 7.65
CA ASN A 66 -2.92 -6.63 7.83
C ASN A 66 -2.16 -5.30 7.65
N ILE A 67 -0.85 -5.26 7.95
CA ILE A 67 -0.06 -4.03 7.79
C ILE A 67 0.07 -3.60 6.32
N LEU A 68 0.04 -4.57 5.40
CA LEU A 68 0.05 -4.33 3.96
C LEU A 68 -1.17 -3.52 3.51
N MET A 69 -2.33 -3.74 4.13
CA MET A 69 -3.57 -3.04 3.80
C MET A 69 -3.47 -1.54 4.12
N VAL A 70 -2.75 -1.16 5.18
CA VAL A 70 -2.47 0.24 5.51
C VAL A 70 -1.63 0.89 4.41
N ILE A 71 -0.56 0.21 3.97
CA ILE A 71 0.35 0.70 2.93
C ILE A 71 -0.38 0.83 1.59
N GLN A 72 -1.24 -0.14 1.26
CA GLN A 72 -2.05 -0.12 0.05
C GLN A 72 -3.03 1.06 0.04
N GLY A 73 -3.65 1.38 1.19
CA GLY A 73 -4.51 2.56 1.32
C GLY A 73 -3.76 3.87 1.09
N ILE A 74 -2.52 3.98 1.56
CA ILE A 74 -1.66 5.13 1.29
C ILE A 74 -1.28 5.21 -0.21
N ALA A 75 -0.85 4.09 -0.78
CA ALA A 75 -0.38 4.03 -2.17
C ALA A 75 -1.48 4.36 -3.19
N GLN A 76 -2.73 3.96 -2.92
CA GLN A 76 -3.87 4.23 -3.80
C GLN A 76 -4.19 5.73 -3.91
N VAL A 77 -4.11 6.48 -2.81
CA VAL A 77 -4.34 7.93 -2.85
C VAL A 77 -3.16 8.65 -3.50
N LEU A 78 -1.94 8.15 -3.25
CA LEU A 78 -0.73 8.69 -3.83
C LEU A 78 -0.67 8.53 -5.36
N SER A 79 -1.10 7.38 -5.90
CA SER A 79 -1.16 7.15 -7.35
C SER A 79 -2.11 8.13 -8.03
N SER A 80 -3.25 8.43 -7.39
CA SER A 80 -4.23 9.39 -7.90
C SER A 80 -3.65 10.81 -8.01
N LEU A 81 -2.85 11.23 -7.02
CA LEU A 81 -2.15 12.53 -7.07
C LEU A 81 -1.05 12.55 -8.14
N ALA A 82 -0.30 11.46 -8.27
CA ALA A 82 0.75 11.35 -9.28
C ALA A 82 0.20 11.42 -10.71
N VAL A 83 -1.00 10.89 -10.95
CA VAL A 83 -1.67 10.99 -12.26
C VAL A 83 -1.88 12.45 -12.64
N VAL A 84 -2.43 13.28 -11.73
CA VAL A 84 -2.71 14.70 -11.99
C VAL A 84 -1.43 15.47 -12.33
N GLU A 85 -0.31 15.18 -11.66
CA GLU A 85 0.95 15.87 -11.94
C GLU A 85 1.63 15.44 -13.24
N ILE A 86 1.45 14.17 -13.65
CA ILE A 86 2.11 13.62 -14.85
C ILE A 86 1.27 13.85 -16.10
N SER A 87 -0.05 13.95 -15.96
CA SER A 87 -0.96 14.05 -17.09
C SER A 87 -0.92 15.43 -17.78
N PRO A 88 -0.97 15.47 -19.11
CA PRO A 88 -1.20 16.72 -19.83
C PRO A 88 -2.62 17.23 -19.54
N ALA A 89 -2.75 18.56 -19.44
CA ALA A 89 -4.02 19.21 -19.14
C ALA A 89 -5.13 18.75 -20.09
N GLY A 90 -6.24 18.26 -19.52
CA GLY A 90 -7.41 17.77 -20.27
C GLY A 90 -7.44 16.26 -20.52
N TYR A 91 -6.37 15.51 -20.23
CA TYR A 91 -6.33 14.04 -20.41
C TYR A 91 -6.12 13.26 -19.10
N GLU A 92 -6.31 13.90 -17.95
CA GLU A 92 -6.06 13.31 -16.62
C GLU A 92 -6.87 12.03 -16.38
N ALA A 93 -8.14 12.02 -16.83
CA ALA A 93 -9.02 10.88 -16.71
C ALA A 93 -8.50 9.65 -17.48
N SER A 94 -8.03 9.84 -18.72
CA SER A 94 -7.50 8.74 -19.55
C SER A 94 -6.22 8.15 -18.96
N VAL A 95 -5.35 8.99 -18.39
CA VAL A 95 -4.13 8.52 -17.70
C VAL A 95 -4.47 7.75 -16.43
N TYR A 96 -5.49 8.20 -15.67
CA TYR A 96 -5.97 7.50 -14.48
C TYR A 96 -6.53 6.11 -14.83
N GLU A 97 -7.40 6.03 -15.83
CA GLU A 97 -8.00 4.78 -16.30
C GLU A 97 -6.95 3.81 -16.82
N PHE A 98 -5.98 4.30 -17.59
CA PHE A 98 -4.87 3.48 -18.07
C PHE A 98 -4.06 2.89 -16.92
N LEU A 99 -3.66 3.71 -15.94
CA LEU A 99 -2.90 3.25 -14.78
C LEU A 99 -3.68 2.21 -13.96
N THR A 100 -4.99 2.45 -13.78
CA THR A 100 -5.89 1.53 -13.07
C THR A 100 -6.03 0.20 -13.82
N SER A 101 -6.13 0.22 -15.15
CA SER A 101 -6.24 -1.00 -15.96
C SER A 101 -4.98 -1.88 -15.84
N ILE A 102 -3.78 -1.28 -15.89
CA ILE A 102 -2.51 -2.00 -15.68
C ILE A 102 -2.44 -2.55 -14.26
N HIS A 103 -2.85 -1.77 -13.26
CA HIS A 103 -2.84 -2.21 -11.87
C HIS A 103 -3.73 -3.45 -11.67
N ASN A 104 -4.95 -3.43 -12.21
CA ASN A 104 -5.87 -4.57 -12.13
C ASN A 104 -5.31 -5.79 -12.87
N ALA A 105 -4.70 -5.59 -14.04
CA ALA A 105 -4.04 -6.66 -14.78
C ALA A 105 -2.86 -7.30 -14.03
N GLY A 106 -2.17 -6.54 -13.17
CA GLY A 106 -1.08 -7.06 -12.34
C GLY A 106 -1.53 -7.77 -11.05
N ILE A 107 -2.76 -7.54 -10.60
CA ILE A 107 -3.35 -8.23 -9.44
C ILE A 107 -3.94 -9.60 -9.83
N THR A 108 -4.36 -9.74 -11.09
CA THR A 108 -5.00 -10.95 -11.63
C THR A 108 -3.95 -11.96 -12.08
#